data_AF-A0A090VE94-F1
#
_entry.id   AF-A0A090VE94-F1
#
_cell.length_a   1.000
_cell.length_b   1.000
_cell.length_c   1.000
_cell.angle_alpha   90.00
_cell.angle_beta   90.00
_cell.angle_gamma   90.00
#
_symmetry.space_group_name_H-M   'P 1'
#
loop_
_entity.id
_entity.type
_entity.pdbx_description
1 polymer ?
#
loop_
_entity_poly.entity_id
_entity_poly.type
_entity_poly.pdbx_seq_one_letter_code
_entity_poly.pdbx_strand_id
1 'polypeptide(L)' 'MPAMNGWEFLDVFYKIDSGLIKDIEIVILSSSDDPSDINQFKSRNTLLDFVKKPLDSKLFNDVLLKVCS' A
#
# COMPACT_ATOMS: atom_id res chain seq x y z
N MET A 1 -6.51 -6.20 -10.39
CA MET A 1 -5.96 -5.53 -11.59
C MET A 1 -5.54 -6.64 -12.55
N PRO A 2 -6.06 -6.67 -13.79
CA PRO A 2 -5.87 -7.82 -14.69
C PRO A 2 -4.51 -7.87 -15.42
N ALA A 3 -3.82 -6.74 -15.57
CA ALA A 3 -2.56 -6.65 -16.33
C ALA A 3 -1.29 -6.57 -15.45
N MET A 4 -1.43 -6.05 -14.23
CA MET A 4 -0.33 -5.82 -13.29
C MET A 4 -0.87 -5.99 -11.88
N ASN A 5 -0.12 -6.64 -10.98
CA ASN A 5 -0.51 -6.77 -9.58
C ASN A 5 0.00 -5.57 -8.74
N GLY A 6 -0.43 -5.50 -7.47
CA GLY A 6 -0.06 -4.39 -6.59
C GLY A 6 1.45 -4.29 -6.34
N TRP A 7 2.17 -5.41 -6.31
CA TRP A 7 3.61 -5.44 -6.08
C TRP A 7 4.40 -5.01 -7.31
N GLU A 8 4.01 -5.48 -8.49
CA GLU A 8 4.58 -5.04 -9.77
C GLU A 8 4.37 -3.54 -9.99
N PHE A 9 3.21 -2.99 -9.59
CA PHE A 9 2.98 -1.55 -9.58
C PHE A 9 4.01 -0.82 -8.72
N LEU A 10 4.25 -1.28 -7.49
CA LEU A 10 5.22 -0.66 -6.59
C LEU A 10 6.63 -0.68 -7.17
N ASP A 11 7.03 -1.77 -7.82
CA ASP A 11 8.35 -1.90 -8.45
C ASP A 11 8.56 -0.93 -9.61
N VAL A 12 7.49 -0.54 -10.31
CA VAL A 12 7.55 0.51 -11.34
C VAL A 12 7.43 1.89 -10.72
N PHE A 13 6.56 2.07 -9.73
CA PHE A 13 6.32 3.35 -9.06
C PHE A 13 7.59 3.90 -8.41
N TYR A 14 8.35 3.08 -7.69
CA TYR A 14 9.59 3.52 -7.04
C TYR A 14 10.77 3.77 -8.00
N LYS A 15 10.60 3.54 -9.30
CA LYS A 15 11.57 3.96 -10.33
C LYS A 15 11.32 5.38 -10.83
N ILE A 16 10.18 5.98 -10.48
CA ILE A 16 9.88 7.38 -10.78
C ILE A 16 10.79 8.27 -9.94
N ASP A 17 11.10 9.47 -10.45
CA ASP A 17 11.89 10.47 -9.73
C ASP A 17 11.38 10.67 -8.30
N SER A 18 12.29 10.58 -7.33
CA SER A 18 11.94 10.65 -5.91
C SER A 18 11.35 12.01 -5.51
N GLY A 19 11.71 13.09 -6.21
CA GLY A 19 11.13 14.41 -6.01
C GLY A 19 9.65 14.49 -6.37
N LEU A 20 9.18 13.61 -7.27
CA LEU A 20 7.77 13.52 -7.66
C LEU A 20 6.94 12.64 -6.72
N ILE A 21 7.56 11.63 -6.11
CA ILE A 21 6.84 10.63 -5.30
C ILE A 21 7.03 10.76 -3.79
N LYS A 22 7.94 11.63 -3.33
CA LYS A 22 8.28 11.79 -1.90
C LYS A 22 7.09 12.16 -1.00
N ASP A 23 6.07 12.81 -1.54
CA ASP A 23 4.90 13.28 -0.80
C ASP A 23 3.68 12.35 -1.02
N ILE A 24 3.89 11.19 -1.65
CA ILE A 24 2.85 10.20 -1.91
C ILE A 24 2.94 9.07 -0.89
N GLU A 25 1.89 8.93 -0.09
CA GLU A 25 1.73 7.81 0.83
C GLU A 25 0.95 6.67 0.18
N ILE A 26 1.42 5.43 0.40
CA ILE A 26 0.80 4.24 -0.19
C ILE A 26 0.34 3.29 0.91
N VAL A 27 -0.95 2.93 0.84
CA VAL A 27 -1.58 1.91 1.67
C VAL A 27 -1.99 0.74 0.79
N ILE A 28 -1.65 -0.48 1.20
CA ILE A 28 -2.05 -1.70 0.49
C ILE A 28 -3.41 -2.16 0.99
N LEU A 29 -4.35 -2.43 0.08
CA LEU A 29 -5.64 -3.04 0.39
C LEU A 29 -5.72 -4.44 -0.24
N SER A 30 -5.62 -5.48 0.59
CA SER A 30 -5.53 -6.88 0.13
C SER A 30 -6.69 -7.75 0.60
N SER A 31 -7.09 -8.70 -0.26
CA SER A 31 -7.97 -9.83 0.11
C SER A 31 -7.16 -11.09 0.40
N SER A 32 -5.84 -11.02 0.23
CA SER A 32 -4.97 -12.18 0.37
C SER A 32 -4.74 -12.51 1.83
N ASP A 33 -4.71 -13.80 2.11
CA ASP A 33 -4.31 -14.38 3.40
C ASP A 33 -2.89 -14.99 3.32
N ASP A 34 -2.17 -14.78 2.22
CA ASP A 34 -0.83 -15.30 2.02
C ASP A 34 0.17 -14.60 2.96
N PRO A 35 0.89 -15.33 3.83
CA PRO A 35 1.96 -14.76 4.64
C PRO A 35 3.06 -14.06 3.83
N SER A 36 3.24 -14.43 2.56
CA SER A 36 4.21 -13.83 1.65
C SER A 36 3.92 -12.34 1.42
N ASP A 37 2.65 -11.94 1.33
CA ASP A 37 2.24 -10.54 1.16
C ASP A 37 2.58 -9.69 2.39
N ILE A 38 2.39 -10.25 3.59
CA ILE A 38 2.74 -9.57 4.85
C ILE A 38 4.26 -9.40 4.94
N ASN A 39 5.03 -10.41 4.56
CA ASN A 39 6.49 -10.33 4.55
C ASN A 39 6.99 -9.31 3.52
N GLN A 40 6.35 -9.27 2.34
CA GLN A 40 6.70 -8.31 1.30
C GLN A 40 6.37 -6.87 1.72
N PHE A 41 5.23 -6.64 2.38
CA PHE A 41 4.90 -5.36 3.02
C PHE A 41 5.97 -4.95 4.04
N LYS A 42 6.29 -5.83 5.00
CA LYS A 42 7.28 -5.56 6.06
C LYS A 42 8.68 -5.29 5.53
N SER A 43 9.02 -5.79 4.34
CA SER A 43 10.32 -5.53 3.70
C SER A 43 10.44 -4.13 3.09
N ARG A 44 9.35 -3.38 2.96
CA ARG A 44 9.31 -2.06 2.30
C ARG A 44 8.92 -0.96 3.30
N ASN A 45 9.92 -0.18 3.73
CA ASN A 45 9.73 0.91 4.70
C ASN A 45 8.96 2.12 4.15
N THR A 46 8.66 2.15 2.85
CA THR A 46 7.99 3.26 2.15
C THR A 46 6.47 3.10 2.10
N LEU A 47 5.93 1.98 2.61
CA LEU A 47 4.50 1.71 2.65
C LEU A 47 3.94 2.09 4.02
N LEU A 48 2.83 2.81 4.03
CA LEU A 48 2.23 3.32 5.25
C LEU A 48 1.48 2.22 6.03
N ASP A 49 0.69 1.41 5.33
CA ASP A 49 -0.16 0.42 5.99
C ASP A 49 -0.56 -0.74 5.07
N PHE A 50 -0.93 -1.86 5.69
CA PHE A 50 -1.47 -3.04 5.02
C PHE A 50 -2.84 -3.38 5.60
N VAL A 51 -3.86 -3.15 4.80
CA VAL A 51 -5.27 -3.19 5.18
C VAL A 51 -5.95 -4.39 4.55
N LYS A 52 -6.69 -5.14 5.37
CA LYS A 52 -7.45 -6.30 4.91
C LYS A 52 -8.83 -5.88 4.42
N LYS A 53 -9.25 -6.44 3.29
CA LYS A 53 -10.60 -6.25 2.73
C LYS A 53 -11.68 -6.94 3.58
N PRO A 54 -12.95 -6.51 3.49
CA PRO A 54 -13.44 -5.38 2.70
C PRO A 54 -13.07 -4.03 3.32
N LEU A 55 -12.90 -3.01 2.48
CA LEU A 55 -12.79 -1.65 2.95
C LEU A 55 -14.18 -1.19 3.40
N ASP A 56 -14.37 -0.99 4.70
CA ASP A 56 -15.57 -0.39 5.28
C ASP A 56 -15.30 1.05 5.75
N SER A 57 -16.36 1.77 6.10
CA SER A 57 -16.26 3.18 6.50
C SER A 57 -15.40 3.40 7.73
N LYS A 58 -15.37 2.43 8.67
CA LYS A 58 -14.55 2.53 9.87
C LYS A 58 -13.07 2.43 9.50
N LEU A 59 -12.72 1.39 8.74
CA LEU A 59 -11.37 1.13 8.28
C LEU A 59 -10.84 2.26 7.38
N PHE A 60 -11.69 2.81 6.53
CA PHE A 60 -11.35 3.98 5.71
C PHE A 60 -11.02 5.20 6.57
N ASN A 61 -11.82 5.50 7.60
CA ASN A 61 -11.53 6.59 8.52
C ASN A 61 -10.23 6.36 9.31
N ASP A 62 -9.98 5.12 9.76
CA ASP A 62 -8.74 4.76 10.44
C ASP A 62 -7.50 5.00 9.56
N VAL A 63 -7.61 4.69 8.25
CA VAL A 63 -6.55 4.97 7.27
C VAL A 63 -6.36 6.48 7.07
N LEU A 64 -7.45 7.24 6.93
CA LEU A 64 -7.37 8.70 6.75
C LEU A 64 -6.69 9.40 7.92
N LEU A 65 -6.96 8.95 9.15
CA LEU A 65 -6.31 9.49 10.33
C LEU A 65 -4.78 9.27 10.33
N LYS A 66 -4.30 8.19 9.71
CA LYS A 66 -2.85 7.92 9.59
C LYS A 66 -2.19 8.86 8.59
N VAL A 67 -2.85 9.12 7.46
CA VAL A 67 -2.31 9.98 6.38
C VAL A 67 -2.29 11.46 6.76
N CYS A 68 -3.28 11.92 7.53
CA CYS A 68 -3.40 13.34 7.90
C CYS A 68 -2.59 13.73 9.16
N SER A 69 -1.60 12.93 9.58
CA SER A 69 -0.83 13.12 10.82
C SER A 69 0.35 14.07 10.67
#